data_AF-A0A1W9SGS3-F1
#
_entry.id   AF-A0A1W9SGS3-F1
#
_cell.length_a   1.000
_cell.length_b   1.000
_cell.length_c   1.000
_cell.angle_alpha   90.00
_cell.angle_beta   90.00
_cell.angle_gamma   90.00
#
_symmetry.space_group_name_H-M   'P 1'
#
loop_
_entity.id
_entity.type
_entity.pdbx_description
1 polymer ?
#
loop_
_entity_poly.entity_id
_entity_poly.type
_entity_poly.pdbx_seq_one_letter_code
_entity_poly.pdbx_strand_id
1 'polypeptide(L)'
;MGFIRRHWTPREADEWRKEDWIAIVLSAISYILLTVGSALSFLLLTSGFVILGLGIVITVLMYWVIDPKLKTISEEYEKKQKNYLKELEKIQKWEVAE
;
A
#
# COMPACT_ATOMS: atom_id res chain seq x y z
N MET A 1 -11.68 -21.09 1.28
CA MET A 1 -12.25 -19.82 1.76
C MET A 1 -11.12 -18.93 2.27
N GLY A 2 -10.54 -18.11 1.39
CA GLY A 2 -9.47 -17.18 1.72
C GLY A 2 -9.59 -15.99 0.78
N PHE A 3 -10.33 -14.97 1.22
CA PHE A 3 -10.65 -13.78 0.41
C PHE A 3 -9.47 -12.82 0.22
N ILE A 4 -8.32 -13.09 0.85
CA ILE A 4 -7.13 -12.24 0.79
C ILE A 4 -5.93 -13.15 0.48
N ARG A 5 -5.36 -13.03 -0.71
CA ARG A 5 -4.09 -13.70 -1.03
C ARG A 5 -2.96 -12.96 -0.33
N ARG A 6 -2.25 -13.66 0.57
CA ARG A 6 -1.08 -13.12 1.30
C ARG A 6 0.25 -13.45 0.63
N HIS A 7 0.24 -14.24 -0.43
CA HIS A 7 1.42 -14.54 -1.23
C HIS A 7 1.21 -13.97 -2.62
N TRP A 8 1.98 -12.93 -2.92
CA TRP A 8 1.99 -12.28 -4.22
C TRP A 8 3.25 -12.70 -4.96
N THR A 9 3.11 -13.08 -6.22
CA THR A 9 4.27 -13.11 -7.11
C THR A 9 4.53 -11.70 -7.64
N PRO A 10 5.78 -11.30 -7.92
CA PRO A 10 6.09 -9.92 -8.28
C PRO A 10 5.33 -9.44 -9.54
N ARG A 11 5.11 -10.37 -10.48
CA ARG A 11 4.34 -10.15 -11.71
C ARG A 11 2.83 -10.01 -11.48
N GLU A 12 2.28 -10.68 -10.47
CA GLU A 12 0.87 -10.52 -10.07
C GLU A 12 0.66 -9.30 -9.16
N ALA A 13 1.70 -8.82 -8.49
CA ALA A 13 1.65 -7.62 -7.67
C ALA A 13 1.62 -6.34 -8.53
N ASP A 14 2.21 -6.36 -9.72
CA ASP A 14 2.15 -5.25 -10.67
C ASP A 14 0.77 -5.13 -11.35
N GLU A 15 0.04 -6.24 -11.47
CA GLU A 15 -1.31 -6.24 -12.02
C GLU A 15 -2.34 -5.61 -11.05
N TRP A 16 -3.18 -4.74 -11.59
CA TRP A 16 -4.32 -4.17 -10.87
C TRP A 16 -5.36 -5.25 -10.64
N ARG A 17 -5.55 -5.65 -9.38
CA ARG A 17 -6.54 -6.66 -9.00
C ARG A 17 -7.69 -6.03 -8.20
N LYS A 18 -8.69 -6.87 -7.92
CA LYS A 18 -9.95 -6.46 -7.26
C LYS A 18 -9.67 -5.84 -5.88
N GLU A 19 -8.60 -6.27 -5.23
CA GLU A 19 -8.10 -5.76 -3.97
C GLU A 19 -7.68 -4.29 -4.05
N ASP A 20 -7.08 -3.85 -5.17
CA ASP A 20 -6.71 -2.43 -5.38
C ASP A 20 -7.94 -1.56 -5.60
N TRP A 21 -8.95 -2.08 -6.31
CA TRP A 21 -10.24 -1.39 -6.47
C TRP A 21 -10.95 -1.19 -5.13
N ILE A 22 -10.93 -2.23 -4.28
CA ILE A 22 -11.45 -2.14 -2.91
C ILE A 22 -10.64 -1.13 -2.10
N ALA A 23 -9.31 -1.10 -2.23
CA ALA A 23 -8.46 -0.11 -1.58
C ALA A 23 -8.76 1.33 -2.03
N ILE A 24 -9.03 1.56 -3.32
CA ILE A 24 -9.40 2.89 -3.84
C ILE A 24 -10.73 3.34 -3.23
N VAL A 25 -11.75 2.47 -3.22
CA VAL A 25 -13.05 2.80 -2.65
C VAL A 25 -12.96 2.99 -1.12
N LEU A 26 -12.25 2.11 -0.43
CA LEU A 26 -12.03 2.22 1.02
C LEU A 26 -11.23 3.46 1.39
N SER A 27 -10.24 3.87 0.59
CA SER A 27 -9.47 5.09 0.86
C SER A 27 -10.32 6.35 0.72
N ALA A 28 -11.17 6.43 -0.31
CA ALA A 28 -12.13 7.53 -0.45
C ALA A 28 -13.12 7.60 0.72
N ILE A 29 -13.70 6.45 1.11
CA ILE A 29 -14.62 6.36 2.25
C ILE A 29 -13.92 6.71 3.56
N SER A 30 -12.70 6.21 3.76
CA SER A 30 -11.88 6.50 4.93
C SER A 30 -11.59 7.99 5.04
N TYR A 31 -11.26 8.66 3.93
CA TYR A 31 -10.99 10.09 3.92
C TYR A 31 -12.21 10.91 4.33
N ILE A 32 -13.40 10.56 3.82
CA ILE A 32 -14.66 11.20 4.17
C ILE A 32 -14.98 10.98 5.66
N LEU A 33 -14.90 9.73 6.14
CA LEU A 33 -15.20 9.41 7.54
C LEU A 33 -14.23 10.08 8.52
N LEU A 34 -12.94 10.11 8.22
CA LEU A 34 -11.96 10.80 9.06
C LEU A 34 -12.18 12.30 9.07
N THR A 35 -12.46 12.91 7.91
CA THR A 35 -12.70 14.36 7.81
C THR A 35 -13.98 14.76 8.53
N VAL A 36 -15.10 14.08 8.25
CA VAL A 36 -16.40 14.34 8.87
C VAL A 36 -16.39 13.99 10.35
N GLY A 37 -15.81 12.85 10.72
CA GLY A 37 -15.65 12.42 12.10
C GLY A 37 -14.81 13.41 12.91
N SER A 38 -13.73 13.95 12.34
CA SER A 38 -12.89 14.96 13.00
C SER A 38 -13.64 16.26 13.19
N ALA A 39 -14.32 16.75 12.16
CA ALA A 39 -15.13 17.96 12.23
C ALA A 39 -16.23 17.85 13.31
N LEU A 40 -16.97 16.76 13.34
CA LEU A 40 -18.02 16.51 14.33
C LEU A 40 -17.47 16.30 15.75
N SER A 41 -16.28 15.71 15.88
CA SER A 41 -15.61 15.56 17.18
C SER A 41 -15.18 16.91 17.75
N PHE A 42 -14.73 17.85 16.91
CA PHE A 42 -14.45 19.23 17.33
C PHE A 42 -15.70 19.98 17.82
N LEU A 43 -16.87 19.61 17.30
CA LEU A 43 -18.18 20.10 17.76
C LEU A 43 -18.67 19.42 19.06
N LEU A 44 -17.85 18.56 19.69
CA LEU A 44 -18.17 17.80 20.91
C LEU A 44 -19.42 16.90 20.77
N LEU A 45 -19.80 16.55 19.54
CA LEU A 45 -20.90 15.64 19.27
C LEU A 45 -20.43 14.20 19.45
N THR A 46 -21.16 13.44 20.28
CA THR A 46 -20.88 12.01 20.53
C THR A 46 -20.88 11.17 19.25
N SER A 47 -21.71 11.55 18.26
CA SER A 47 -21.72 10.93 16.93
C SER A 47 -20.40 11.12 16.16
N GLY A 48 -19.70 12.24 16.37
CA GLY A 48 -18.41 12.52 15.74
C GLY A 48 -17.33 11.53 16.16
N PHE A 49 -17.25 11.22 17.45
CA PHE A 49 -16.29 10.25 17.98
C PHE A 49 -16.55 8.84 17.43
N VAL A 50 -17.81 8.44 17.27
CA VAL A 50 -18.18 7.14 16.68
C VAL A 50 -17.74 7.06 15.22
N ILE A 51 -18.04 8.11 14.43
CA ILE A 51 -17.68 8.18 13.01
C ILE A 51 -16.15 8.20 12.83
N LEU A 52 -15.44 8.94 13.68
CA LEU A 52 -13.98 9.00 13.67
C LEU A 52 -13.35 7.66 14.01
N GLY A 53 -13.84 6.97 15.04
CA GLY A 53 -13.38 5.63 15.39
C GLY A 53 -13.59 4.63 14.26
N LEU A 54 -14.74 4.69 13.58
CA LEU A 54 -15.05 3.83 12.44
C LEU A 54 -14.14 4.11 11.23
N GLY A 55 -13.83 5.39 10.98
CA GLY A 55 -12.86 5.81 9.98
C GLY A 55 -11.47 5.23 10.24
N ILE A 56 -10.97 5.33 11.48
CA ILE A 56 -9.66 4.77 11.87
C ILE A 56 -9.61 3.26 11.64
N VAL A 57 -10.65 2.52 12.06
CA VAL A 57 -10.71 1.06 11.87
C VAL A 57 -10.63 0.70 10.39
N ILE A 58 -11.34 1.43 9.53
CA ILE A 58 -11.29 1.22 8.07
C ILE A 58 -9.89 1.50 7.51
N THR A 59 -9.23 2.58 7.95
CA THR A 59 -7.85 2.88 7.54
C THR A 59 -6.89 1.75 7.91
N VAL A 60 -6.98 1.24 9.13
CA VAL A 60 -6.10 0.15 9.61
C VAL A 60 -6.34 -1.13 8.82
N LEU A 61 -7.60 -1.49 8.57
CA LEU A 61 -7.94 -2.65 7.74
C LEU A 61 -7.41 -2.51 6.32
N MET A 62 -7.51 -1.32 5.73
CA MET A 62 -6.95 -1.04 4.40
C MET A 62 -5.43 -1.24 4.40
N TYR A 63 -4.71 -0.69 5.38
CA TYR A 63 -3.27 -0.86 5.50
C TYR A 63 -2.89 -2.34 5.59
N TRP A 64 -3.63 -3.12 6.38
CA TRP A 64 -3.41 -4.56 6.54
C TRP A 64 -3.61 -5.37 5.26
N VAL A 65 -4.49 -4.92 4.36
CA VAL A 65 -4.73 -5.56 3.05
C VAL A 65 -3.64 -5.19 2.05
N ILE A 66 -3.16 -3.95 2.05
CA ILE A 66 -2.21 -3.43 1.05
C ILE A 66 -0.75 -3.79 1.39
N ASP A 67 -0.38 -3.79 2.67
CA ASP A 67 0.99 -4.05 3.15
C ASP A 67 1.68 -5.28 2.52
N PRO A 68 1.06 -6.48 2.47
CA PRO A 68 1.72 -7.65 1.87
C PRO A 68 2.03 -7.48 0.38
N LYS A 69 1.24 -6.68 -0.34
CA LYS A 69 1.44 -6.41 -1.75
C LYS A 69 2.62 -5.45 -1.95
N LEU A 70 2.64 -4.34 -1.21
CA LEU A 70 3.72 -3.34 -1.27
C LEU A 70 5.08 -3.92 -0.89
N LYS A 71 5.14 -4.77 0.13
CA LYS A 71 6.39 -5.40 0.57
C LYS A 71 7.00 -6.28 -0.52
N THR A 72 6.17 -7.08 -1.19
CA THR A 72 6.62 -7.97 -2.27
C THR A 72 7.17 -7.18 -3.46
N ILE A 73 6.51 -6.06 -3.81
CA ILE A 73 6.97 -5.16 -4.87
C ILE A 73 8.30 -4.50 -4.48
N SER A 74 8.40 -4.00 -3.25
CA SER A 74 9.60 -3.32 -2.75
C SER A 74 10.83 -4.22 -2.79
N GLU A 75 10.70 -5.49 -2.38
CA GLU A 75 11.80 -6.46 -2.42
C GLU A 75 12.27 -6.74 -3.87
N GLU A 76 11.37 -6.74 -4.85
CA GLU A 76 11.74 -6.89 -6.27
C GLU A 76 12.48 -5.67 -6.79
N TYR A 77 12.01 -4.46 -6.46
CA TYR A 77 12.66 -3.21 -6.84
C TYR A 77 14.06 -3.09 -6.23
N GLU A 78 14.25 -3.44 -4.96
CA GLU A 78 15.57 -3.47 -4.32
C GLU A 78 16.52 -4.43 -5.05
N LYS A 79 16.03 -5.60 -5.48
CA LYS A 79 16.83 -6.56 -6.24
C LYS A 79 17.23 -6.02 -7.61
N LYS A 80 16.31 -5.35 -8.32
CA LYS A 80 16.61 -4.67 -9.59
C LYS A 80 17.64 -3.56 -9.38
N GLN A 81 17.45 -2.68 -8.39
CA GLN A 81 18.42 -1.61 -8.08
C GLN A 81 19.81 -2.16 -7.78
N LYS A 82 19.92 -3.23 -6.98
CA LYS A 82 21.19 -3.87 -6.67
C LYS A 82 21.86 -4.45 -7.92
N ASN A 83 21.09 -5.03 -8.83
CA ASN A 83 21.62 -5.54 -10.09
C ASN A 83 22.08 -4.41 -11.02
N TYR A 84 21.32 -3.32 -11.13
CA TYR A 84 21.74 -2.13 -11.88
C TYR A 84 23.05 -1.54 -11.34
N LEU A 85 23.20 -1.43 -10.02
CA LEU A 85 24.44 -0.95 -9.41
C LEU A 85 25.62 -1.86 -9.77
N LYS A 86 25.45 -3.18 -9.74
CA LYS A 86 26.49 -4.12 -10.15
C LYS A 86 26.86 -3.99 -11.63
N GLU A 87 25.88 -3.80 -12.51
CA GLU A 87 26.15 -3.58 -13.94
C GLU A 87 26.90 -2.26 -14.16
N LEU A 88 26.51 -1.20 -13.48
CA LEU A 88 27.21 0.08 -13.52
C LEU A 88 28.65 -0.04 -13.01
N GLU A 89 28.89 -0.79 -11.93
CA GLU A 89 30.25 -1.07 -11.44
C GLU A 89 31.10 -1.79 -12.49
N LYS A 90 30.55 -2.78 -13.19
CA LYS A 90 31.25 -3.51 -14.27
C LYS A 90 31.58 -2.59 -15.44
N ILE A 91 30.62 -1.75 -15.86
CA ILE A 91 30.83 -0.76 -16.92
C ILE A 91 31.92 0.24 -16.50
N GLN A 92 31.86 0.76 -15.27
CA GLN A 92 32.84 1.72 -14.75
C GLN A 92 34.26 1.13 -14.67
N LYS A 93 34.37 -0.17 -14.35
CA LYS A 93 35.64 -0.89 -14.34
C LYS A 93 36.12 -1.35 -15.72
N TRP A 94 35.36 -1.02 -16.78
CA TRP A 94 35.62 -1.45 -18.16
C TRP A 94 35.64 -2.98 -18.35
N GLU A 95 35.07 -3.76 -17.42
CA GLU A 95 34.98 -5.23 -17.50
C GLU A 95 34.07 -5.72 -18.65
N VAL A 96 33.33 -4.81 -19.28
CA VAL A 96 32.38 -5.08 -20.38
C VAL A 96 32.96 -4.64 -21.75
N ALA A 97 34.13 -4.01 -21.78
CA ALA A 97 34.71 -3.40 -22.98
C ALA A 97 35.79 -4.24 -23.68
N GLU A 98 35.76 -5.57 -23.51
CA GLU A 98 36.60 -6.54 -24.24
C GLU A 98 35.70 -7.60 -24.89
#